data_AF-A0A075GK92-F1
#
_entry.id   AF-A0A075GK92-F1
#
_cell.length_a   1.000
_cell.length_b   1.000
_cell.length_c   1.000
_cell.angle_alpha   90.00
_cell.angle_beta   90.00
_cell.angle_gamma   90.00
#
_symmetry.space_group_name_H-M   'P 1'
#
loop_
_entity.id
_entity.type
_entity.pdbx_description
1 polymer ?
#
loop_
_entity_poly.entity_id
_entity_poly.type
_entity_poly.pdbx_seq_one_letter_code
_entity_poly.pdbx_strand_id
1 'polypeptide(L)'
;MGLFYNQLATLVCAVFAAVLTLLWPMFVDYAEVFDVLFLLAVPIMWFLTLVCFVSQISTDWMHGGHKSSKKINKKLVNTADGKATP
;
A
#
# COMPACT_ATOMS: atom_id res chain seq x y z
N MET A 1 5.70 -7.15 8.94
CA MET A 1 4.52 -7.71 8.21
C MET A 1 4.93 -7.80 6.74
N GLY A 2 4.46 -8.82 5.99
CA GLY A 2 5.03 -9.16 4.68
C GLY A 2 5.14 -7.98 3.71
N LEU A 3 6.25 -7.91 2.99
CA LEU A 3 6.73 -6.82 2.11
C LEU A 3 5.67 -6.25 1.14
N PHE A 4 4.57 -6.97 0.90
CA PHE A 4 3.53 -6.63 -0.09
C PHE A 4 2.12 -6.40 0.48
N TYR A 5 1.88 -6.60 1.78
CA TYR A 5 0.50 -6.55 2.32
C TYR A 5 0.06 -5.17 2.86
N ASN A 6 1.00 -4.25 3.13
CA ASN A 6 0.66 -2.91 3.62
C ASN A 6 0.72 -1.81 2.52
N GLN A 7 1.07 -2.18 1.28
CA GLN A 7 1.26 -1.22 0.18
C GLN A 7 0.34 -1.39 -1.02
N LEU A 8 -0.74 -2.17 -0.86
CA LEU A 8 -1.67 -2.44 -1.96
C LEU A 8 -2.24 -1.14 -2.56
N ALA A 9 -2.56 -0.14 -1.73
CA ALA A 9 -3.09 1.14 -2.22
C ALA A 9 -2.06 1.94 -3.03
N THR A 10 -0.79 1.97 -2.62
CA THR A 10 0.27 2.64 -3.41
C THR A 10 0.58 1.87 -4.68
N LEU A 11 0.60 0.53 -4.62
CA LEU A 11 0.84 -0.30 -5.79
C LEU A 11 -0.26 -0.08 -6.84
N VAL A 12 -1.53 -0.15 -6.43
CA VAL A 12 -2.67 0.10 -7.33
C VAL A 12 -2.62 1.52 -7.91
N CYS A 13 -2.37 2.54 -7.08
CA CYS A 13 -2.25 3.92 -7.58
C CYS A 13 -1.08 4.10 -8.54
N ALA A 14 0.08 3.51 -8.25
CA ALA A 14 1.28 3.60 -9.09
C ALA A 14 1.08 2.91 -10.45
N VAL A 15 0.48 1.70 -10.45
CA VAL A 15 0.16 0.99 -11.69
C VAL A 15 -0.85 1.80 -12.52
N PHE A 16 -1.88 2.35 -11.89
CA PHE A 16 -2.86 3.17 -12.59
C PHE A 16 -2.24 4.46 -13.18
N ALA A 17 -1.38 5.15 -12.41
CA ALA A 17 -0.65 6.33 -12.88
C ALA A 17 0.27 5.99 -14.06
N ALA A 18 0.96 4.84 -14.00
CA ALA A 18 1.81 4.36 -15.08
C ALA A 18 1.00 4.04 -16.35
N VAL A 19 -0.16 3.39 -16.21
CA VAL A 19 -1.06 3.11 -17.35
C VAL A 19 -1.52 4.42 -17.99
N LEU A 20 -1.99 5.41 -17.23
CA LEU A 20 -2.40 6.70 -17.79
C LEU A 20 -1.24 7.42 -18.50
N THR A 21 -0.03 7.35 -17.93
CA THR A 21 1.16 7.96 -18.53
C THR A 21 1.54 7.30 -19.87
N LEU A 22 1.44 5.96 -19.95
CA LEU A 22 1.72 5.21 -21.18
C LEU A 22 0.60 5.35 -22.23
N LEU A 23 -0.63 5.55 -21.77
CA LEU A 23 -1.79 5.69 -22.63
C LEU A 23 -1.85 7.09 -23.29
N TRP A 24 -1.25 8.10 -22.66
CA TRP A 24 -1.19 9.48 -23.16
C TRP A 24 -0.65 9.60 -24.60
N PRO A 25 0.56 9.11 -24.96
CA PRO A 25 1.07 9.24 -26.32
C PRO A 25 0.22 8.51 -27.37
N MET A 26 -0.66 7.59 -26.99
CA MET A 26 -1.58 6.91 -27.91
C MET A 26 -2.82 7.76 -28.23
N PHE A 27 -3.26 8.63 -27.31
CA PHE A 27 -4.48 9.44 -27.46
C PHE A 27 -4.22 10.92 -27.71
N VAL A 28 -2.97 11.39 -27.59
CA VAL A 28 -2.61 12.81 -27.78
C VAL A 28 -3.02 13.34 -29.16
N ASP A 29 -2.88 12.53 -30.21
CA ASP A 29 -3.20 12.91 -31.59
C ASP A 29 -4.67 12.64 -31.98
N TYR A 30 -5.47 12.01 -31.12
CA TYR A 30 -6.86 11.65 -31.45
C TYR A 30 -7.83 12.81 -31.24
N ALA A 31 -7.69 13.56 -30.15
CA ALA A 31 -8.46 14.78 -29.89
C ALA A 31 -7.78 15.64 -28.81
N GLU A 32 -7.77 16.97 -28.99
CA GLU A 32 -7.21 17.93 -28.02
C GLU A 32 -7.82 17.79 -26.62
N VAL A 33 -9.10 17.39 -26.52
CA VAL A 33 -9.76 17.16 -25.22
C VAL A 33 -9.07 16.07 -24.40
N PHE A 34 -8.52 15.03 -25.05
CA PHE A 34 -7.81 13.98 -24.35
C PHE A 34 -6.47 14.48 -23.81
N ASP A 35 -5.76 15.32 -24.55
CA ASP A 35 -4.50 15.90 -24.09
C ASP A 35 -4.69 16.71 -22.80
N VAL A 36 -5.72 17.56 -22.75
CA VAL A 36 -6.08 18.31 -21.52
C VAL A 36 -6.43 17.37 -20.36
N LEU A 37 -7.16 16.29 -20.62
CA LEU A 37 -7.50 15.30 -19.59
C LEU A 37 -6.26 14.59 -19.04
N PHE A 38 -5.34 14.15 -19.91
CA PHE A 38 -4.09 13.50 -19.48
C PHE A 38 -3.18 14.49 -18.74
N LEU A 39 -3.08 15.73 -19.21
CA LEU A 39 -2.28 16.78 -18.57
C LEU A 39 -2.73 17.08 -17.14
N LEU A 40 -4.03 16.96 -16.85
CA LEU A 40 -4.56 17.10 -15.49
C LEU A 40 -4.51 15.78 -14.70
N ALA A 41 -4.92 14.67 -15.31
CA ALA A 41 -5.08 13.40 -14.61
C ALA A 41 -3.74 12.76 -14.21
N VAL A 42 -2.73 12.81 -15.08
CA VAL A 42 -1.41 12.21 -14.83
C VAL A 42 -0.74 12.79 -13.58
N PRO A 43 -0.56 14.12 -13.43
CA PRO A 43 0.07 14.68 -12.24
C PRO A 43 -0.76 14.44 -10.96
N ILE A 44 -2.09 14.47 -11.04
CA ILE A 44 -2.95 14.18 -9.89
C ILE A 44 -2.77 12.73 -9.43
N MET A 45 -2.72 11.76 -10.34
CA MET A 45 -2.53 10.36 -9.98
C MET A 45 -1.14 10.08 -9.39
N TRP A 46 -0.10 10.74 -9.92
CA TRP A 46 1.24 10.68 -9.32
C TRP A 46 1.28 11.33 -7.93
N PHE A 47 0.59 12.46 -7.74
CA PHE A 47 0.44 13.08 -6.43
C PHE A 47 -0.27 12.15 -5.42
N LEU A 48 -1.39 11.54 -5.80
CA LEU A 48 -2.10 10.58 -4.95
C LEU A 48 -1.23 9.36 -4.62
N THR A 49 -0.43 8.89 -5.57
CA THR A 49 0.53 7.79 -5.34
C THR A 49 1.55 8.16 -4.27
N LEU A 50 2.11 9.38 -4.30
CA LEU A 50 3.02 9.87 -3.27
C LEU A 50 2.34 9.99 -1.91
N VAL A 51 1.11 10.52 -1.86
CA VAL A 51 0.34 10.63 -0.61
C VAL A 51 0.04 9.24 -0.02
N CYS A 52 -0.38 8.28 -0.85
CA CYS A 52 -0.58 6.89 -0.43
C CYS A 52 0.71 6.24 0.08
N PHE A 53 1.86 6.57 -0.52
CA PHE A 53 3.15 6.06 -0.07
C PHE A 53 3.52 6.62 1.32
N VAL A 54 3.37 7.92 1.52
CA VAL A 54 3.66 8.57 2.82
C VAL A 54 2.73 8.07 3.92
N SER A 55 1.43 7.89 3.63
CA SER A 55 0.46 7.42 4.62
C SER A 55 0.71 5.97 5.07
N GLN A 56 1.26 5.15 4.18
CA GLN A 56 1.66 3.79 4.53
C GLN A 56 2.93 3.77 5.37
N ILE A 57 3.90 4.64 5.07
CA ILE A 57 5.09 4.84 5.91
C ILE A 57 4.66 5.27 7.32
N SER A 58 3.80 6.28 7.47
CA SER A 58 3.36 6.72 8.81
C SER A 58 2.69 5.61 9.61
N THR A 59 1.90 4.76 8.94
CA THR A 59 1.24 3.62 9.59
C THR A 59 2.24 2.57 10.05
N ASP A 60 3.24 2.25 9.23
CA ASP A 60 4.30 1.30 9.58
C ASP A 60 5.16 1.79 10.77
N TRP A 61 5.44 3.09 10.82
CA TRP A 61 6.18 3.70 11.93
C TRP A 61 5.39 3.73 13.24
N MET A 62 4.09 4.02 13.20
CA MET A 62 3.23 4.00 14.39
C MET A 62 2.99 2.59 14.92
N HIS A 63 2.91 1.58 14.05
CA HIS A 63 2.77 0.17 14.46
C HIS A 63 4.11 -0.48 14.88
N GLY A 64 5.26 0.09 14.52
CA GLY A 64 6.57 -0.35 15.00
C GLY A 64 6.92 0.11 16.42
N GLY A 65 6.25 1.16 16.92
CA GLY A 65 6.50 1.75 18.25
C GLY A 65 5.74 1.08 19.41
N HIS A 66 4.63 0.40 19.13
CA HIS A 66 4.04 -0.49 20.12
C HIS A 66 4.71 -1.84 20.00
N LYS A 67 5.34 -2.28 21.10
CA LYS A 67 5.56 -3.70 21.40
C LYS A 67 4.36 -4.47 20.82
N SER A 68 4.59 -5.20 19.73
CA SER A 68 3.83 -6.43 19.53
C SER A 68 4.23 -7.25 20.75
N SER A 69 3.43 -7.10 21.83
CA SER A 69 3.30 -8.11 22.85
C SER A 69 3.33 -9.38 22.05
N LYS A 70 4.41 -10.14 22.21
CA LYS A 70 4.56 -11.45 21.62
C LYS A 70 3.19 -12.11 21.76
N LYS A 71 2.42 -12.21 20.67
CA LYS A 71 1.54 -13.34 20.50
C LYS A 71 2.50 -14.49 20.28
N ILE A 72 3.19 -14.86 21.36
CA ILE A 72 3.63 -16.22 21.61
C ILE A 72 2.34 -16.98 21.35
N ASN A 73 2.30 -17.62 20.20
CA ASN A 73 1.42 -18.72 19.91
C ASN A 73 1.86 -19.86 20.85
N LYS A 74 1.78 -19.65 22.17
CA LYS A 74 1.78 -20.73 23.14
C LYS A 74 0.42 -21.34 22.91
N LYS A 75 0.40 -22.30 21.99
CA LYS A 75 -0.57 -23.38 21.99
C LYS A 75 -0.45 -23.97 23.41
N LEU A 76 -1.23 -23.44 24.34
CA LEU A 76 -1.37 -24.02 25.67
C LEU A 76 -2.13 -25.32 25.44
N VAL A 77 -1.39 -26.39 25.14
CA VAL A 77 -1.89 -27.74 25.32
C VAL A 77 -2.11 -27.87 26.83
N ASN A 78 -3.37 -27.82 27.23
CA ASN A 78 -3.77 -28.21 28.57
C ASN A 78 -3.61 -29.73 28.64
N THR A 79 -2.46 -30.21 29.09
CA THR A 79 -2.37 -31.55 29.65
C THR A 79 -3.15 -31.53 30.95
N ALA A 80 -4.03 -32.51 31.18
CA ALA A 80 -4.98 -32.59 32.29
C ALA A 80 -4.38 -32.62 33.71
N ASP A 81 -3.05 -32.47 33.84
CA ASP A 81 -2.30 -32.55 35.10
C ASP A 81 -1.87 -31.18 35.66
N GLY A 82 -2.25 -30.06 35.03
CA GLY A 82 -2.21 -28.73 35.66
C GLY A 82 -0.83 -28.14 36.01
N LYS A 83 0.29 -28.77 35.64
CA LYS A 83 1.63 -28.21 35.88
C LYS A 83 2.24 -27.57 34.64
N ALA A 84 2.34 -26.23 34.63
CA ALA A 84 3.15 -25.49 33.68
C ALA A 84 4.59 -25.35 34.21
N THR A 85 5.56 -26.00 33.57
CA THR A 85 6.99 -25.69 33.76
C THR A 85 7.51 -24.87 32.56
N PRO A 86 8.46 -23.94 32.80
CA PRO A 86 8.92 -22.98 31.79
C PRO A 86 9.54 -23.61 30.55
#